data_AF-A0A4Z1C7L5-F1
#
_entry.id   AF-A0A4Z1C7L5-F1
#
_cell.length_a   1.000
_cell.length_b   1.000
_cell.length_c   1.000
_cell.angle_alpha   90.00
_cell.angle_beta   90.00
_cell.angle_gamma   90.00
#
_symmetry.space_group_name_H-M   'P 1'
#
loop_
_entity.id
_entity.type
_entity.pdbx_description
1 polymer ?
#
loop_
_entity_poly.entity_id
_entity_poly.type
_entity_poly.pdbx_seq_one_letter_code
_entity_poly.pdbx_strand_id
1 'polypeptide(L)' 'MLNNIGLPGLLLIAVVTLVLFGKGKVSSLMGEMGKGISAFKNGLKEDERDKEPSPMPQPASTAAAQPRQTEPIASTPPLD' A
#
# COMPACT_ATOMS: atom_id res chain seq x y z
N MET A 1 38.55 -2.79 9.85
CA MET A 1 38.55 -1.31 9.99
C MET A 1 37.63 -0.58 9.01
N LEU A 2 37.18 -1.19 7.90
CA LEU A 2 36.32 -0.53 6.89
C LEU A 2 34.80 -0.54 7.20
N ASN A 3 34.37 -1.29 8.21
CA ASN A 3 32.96 -1.47 8.56
C ASN A 3 32.28 -0.21 9.14
N ASN A 4 33.08 0.81 9.47
CA ASN A 4 32.63 2.07 10.05
C ASN A 4 32.49 3.20 9.01
N ILE A 5 32.59 2.93 7.70
CA ILE A 5 32.52 3.96 6.66
C ILE A 5 31.27 3.85 5.78
N GLY A 6 30.75 2.63 5.57
CA GLY A 6 29.59 2.42 4.68
C GLY A 6 28.31 3.05 5.23
N LEU A 7 27.66 2.39 6.18
CA LEU A 7 26.39 2.85 6.75
C LEU A 7 26.51 4.17 7.54
N PRO A 8 27.43 4.31 8.52
CA PRO A 8 27.53 5.55 9.31
C PRO A 8 28.06 6.75 8.50
N GLY A 9 28.93 6.53 7.51
CA GLY A 9 29.42 7.61 6.63
C GLY A 9 28.32 8.17 5.72
N LEU A 10 27.47 7.29 5.18
CA LEU A 10 26.31 7.70 4.38
C LEU A 10 25.29 8.48 5.23
N LEU A 11 25.09 8.07 6.49
CA LEU A 11 24.22 8.78 7.43
C LEU A 11 24.74 10.20 7.72
N LEU A 12 26.05 10.36 7.90
CA LEU A 12 26.68 11.68 8.07
C LEU A 12 26.41 12.59 6.86
N ILE A 13 26.60 12.08 5.64
CA ILE A 13 26.34 12.83 4.40
C ILE A 13 24.87 13.22 4.28
N ALA A 14 23.95 12.31 4.63
CA ALA A 14 22.51 12.58 4.64
C ALA A 14 22.14 13.70 5.63
N VAL A 15 22.77 13.74 6.81
CA VAL A 15 22.54 14.80 7.79
C VAL A 15 23.10 16.14 7.29
N VAL A 16 24.32 16.16 6.76
CA VAL A 16 24.94 17.40 6.23
C VAL A 16 24.10 17.98 5.11
N THR A 17 23.69 17.17 4.14
CA THR A 17 22.81 17.62 3.04
C THR A 17 21.44 18.08 3.54
N LEU A 18 20.86 17.39 4.53
CA LEU A 18 19.60 17.83 5.14
C LEU A 18 19.73 19.20 5.84
N VAL A 19 20.88 19.51 6.45
CA VAL A 19 21.14 20.81 7.08
C VAL A 19 21.35 21.90 6.02
N LEU A 20 22.13 21.63 4.96
CA LEU A 20 22.40 22.60 3.88
C LEU A 20 21.16 22.93 3.05
N PHE A 21 20.40 21.91 2.68
CA PHE A 21 19.22 22.07 1.83
C PHE A 21 17.93 22.27 2.63
N GLY A 22 17.92 21.89 3.91
CA GLY A 22 16.76 21.93 4.79
C GLY A 22 15.76 20.79 4.52
N LYS A 23 15.06 20.35 5.56
CA LYS A 23 14.03 19.29 5.47
C LYS A 23 12.92 19.57 4.45
N GLY A 24 12.56 20.83 4.25
CA GLY A 24 11.48 21.22 3.34
C GLY A 24 11.82 21.01 1.86
N LYS A 25 13.02 21.43 1.42
CA LYS A 25 13.41 21.31 0.01
C LYS A 25 13.69 19.85 -0.37
N VAL A 26 14.36 19.10 0.51
CA VAL A 26 14.67 17.68 0.27
C VAL A 26 13.37 16.85 0.18
N SER A 27 12.42 17.06 1.09
CA SER A 27 11.16 16.30 1.08
C SER A 27 10.29 16.59 -0.15
N SER A 28 10.23 17.85 -0.60
CA SER A 28 9.49 18.22 -1.82
C SER A 28 10.13 17.60 -3.07
N LEU A 29 11.46 17.63 -3.17
CA LEU A 29 12.18 17.05 -4.32
C LEU A 29 12.09 15.53 -4.34
N MET A 30 12.21 14.88 -3.17
CA MET A 30 12.08 13.43 -3.05
C MET A 30 10.67 12.94 -3.34
N GLY A 31 9.63 13.76 -3.07
CA GLY A 31 8.25 13.45 -3.43
C GLY A 31 8.01 13.41 -4.95
N GLU A 32 8.49 14.45 -5.66
CA GLU A 32 8.39 14.54 -7.13
C GLU A 32 9.22 13.45 -7.82
N MET A 33 10.47 13.26 -7.36
CA MET A 33 11.37 12.21 -7.86
C MET A 33 10.83 10.80 -7.57
N GLY A 34 10.25 10.59 -6.38
CA GLY A 34 9.65 9.32 -5.97
C GLY A 34 8.46 8.92 -6.85
N LYS A 35 7.61 9.87 -7.26
CA LYS A 35 6.53 9.61 -8.22
C LYS A 35 7.08 9.16 -9.58
N GLY A 36 8.14 9.80 -10.08
CA GLY A 36 8.79 9.42 -11.34
C GLY A 36 9.36 7.99 -11.29
N ILE A 37 10.08 7.65 -10.22
CA ILE A 37 10.63 6.30 -10.02
C ILE A 37 9.51 5.26 -9.86
N SER A 38 8.43 5.60 -9.14
CA SER A 38 7.28 4.70 -8.96
C SER A 38 6.56 4.43 -10.27
N ALA A 39 6.32 5.46 -11.09
CA ALA A 39 5.73 5.33 -12.42
C ALA A 39 6.61 4.50 -13.35
N PHE A 40 7.93 4.72 -13.33
CA PHE A 40 8.89 3.93 -14.10
C PHE A 40 8.86 2.45 -13.69
N LYS A 41 8.90 2.15 -12.38
CA LYS A 41 8.79 0.80 -11.85
C LYS A 41 7.46 0.14 -12.21
N ASN A 42 6.37 0.87 -12.16
CA ASN A 42 5.05 0.35 -12.51
C ASN A 42 4.94 0.04 -14.01
N GLY A 43 5.48 0.91 -14.87
CA GLY A 43 5.54 0.67 -16.32
C GLY A 43 6.37 -0.57 -16.67
N LEU A 44 7.53 -0.76 -16.04
CA LEU A 44 8.34 -1.99 -16.19
C LEU A 44 7.56 -3.25 -15.77
N LYS A 45 6.84 -3.19 -14.65
CA LYS A 45 6.02 -4.32 -14.16
C LYS A 45 4.78 -4.60 -15.00
N GLU A 46 4.29 -3.61 -15.74
CA GLU A 46 3.16 -3.78 -16.65
C GLU A 46 3.63 -4.51 -17.92
N ASP A 47 4.78 -4.12 -18.45
CA ASP A 47 5.48 -4.81 -19.55
C ASP A 47 5.80 -6.28 -19.21
N GLU A 48 6.23 -6.55 -17.97
CA GLU A 48 6.45 -7.92 -17.49
C GLU A 48 5.14 -8.72 -17.32
N ARG A 49 4.03 -8.08 -16.95
CA ARG A 49 2.73 -8.73 -16.72
C ARG A 49 1.95 -8.99 -18.01
N ASP A 50 2.13 -8.19 -19.05
CA ASP A 50 1.57 -8.45 -20.38
C ASP A 50 2.22 -9.67 -21.06
N LYS A 51 3.30 -10.22 -20.49
CA LYS A 51 3.98 -11.44 -20.95
C LYS A 51 3.54 -12.72 -20.22
N GLU A 52 2.77 -12.62 -19.14
CA GLU A 52 2.14 -13.78 -18.47
C GLU A 52 0.64 -13.84 -18.79
N PRO A 53 0.07 -15.02 -19.08
CA PRO A 53 -1.38 -15.16 -19.18
C PRO A 53 -1.97 -14.93 -17.78
N SER A 54 -2.61 -13.77 -17.59
CA SER A 54 -3.30 -13.45 -16.33
C SER A 54 -4.31 -14.55 -15.99
N PRO A 55 -4.29 -15.13 -14.77
CA PRO A 55 -5.39 -15.96 -14.33
C PRO A 55 -6.63 -15.06 -14.25
N MET A 56 -7.65 -15.44 -15.02
CA MET A 56 -8.93 -14.77 -15.12
C MET A 56 -9.50 -14.43 -13.74
N PRO A 57 -10.28 -13.34 -13.60
CA PRO A 57 -10.97 -13.01 -12.37
C PRO A 57 -11.76 -14.22 -11.89
N GLN A 58 -11.41 -14.73 -10.72
CA GLN A 58 -12.26 -15.68 -10.01
C GLN A 58 -13.59 -14.97 -9.75
N PRO A 59 -14.73 -15.46 -10.28
CA PRO A 59 -16.02 -14.90 -9.92
C PRO A 59 -16.16 -15.08 -8.41
N ALA A 60 -16.25 -13.95 -7.70
CA ALA A 60 -16.45 -13.93 -6.28
C ALA A 60 -17.66 -14.80 -5.95
N SER A 61 -17.38 -15.87 -5.23
CA SER A 61 -18.31 -16.83 -4.70
C SER A 61 -19.50 -16.11 -4.05
N THR A 62 -20.70 -16.43 -4.55
CA THR A 62 -21.95 -16.37 -3.81
C THR A 62 -21.73 -16.88 -2.38
N ALA A 63 -22.10 -16.06 -1.38
CA ALA A 63 -22.43 -16.39 0.02
C ALA A 63 -21.61 -15.63 1.08
N ALA A 64 -22.07 -14.42 1.43
CA ALA A 64 -22.00 -13.90 2.80
C ALA A 64 -22.98 -12.73 2.98
N ALA A 65 -24.25 -12.94 2.61
CA ALA A 65 -25.33 -12.07 3.06
C ALA A 65 -25.72 -12.49 4.49
N GLN A 66 -25.30 -11.66 5.44
CA GLN A 66 -25.87 -11.36 6.77
C GLN A 66 -26.27 -12.52 7.73
N PRO A 67 -25.82 -12.46 9.00
CA PRO A 67 -26.21 -13.42 10.02
C PRO A 67 -27.72 -13.36 10.29
N ARG A 68 -28.38 -14.51 10.16
CA ARG A 68 -29.74 -14.73 10.65
C ARG A 68 -29.75 -14.64 12.18
N GLN A 69 -30.16 -13.49 12.73
CA GLN A 69 -30.70 -13.39 14.09
C GLN A 69 -31.74 -12.26 14.17
N THR A 70 -32.99 -12.61 13.87
CA THR A 70 -34.15 -12.14 14.64
C THR A 70 -35.11 -13.31 14.66
N GLU A 71 -35.09 -14.03 15.78
CA GLU A 71 -35.97 -15.14 16.08
C GLU A 71 -37.45 -14.72 16.00
N PRO A 72 -38.35 -15.71 15.79
CA PRO A 72 -39.70 -15.51 15.29
C PRO A 72 -40.72 -15.27 16.41
N ILE A 73 -41.93 -14.88 15.97
CA ILE A 73 -43.25 -15.01 16.61
C ILE A 73 -43.55 -14.16 17.87
N ALA A 74 -43.87 -12.90 17.63
CA ALA A 74 -44.94 -12.23 18.36
C ALA A 74 -46.30 -12.64 17.73
N SER A 75 -47.00 -13.61 18.34
CA SER A 75 -48.39 -14.04 18.11
C SER A 75 -48.57 -15.25 19.05
N THR A 76 -49.37 -15.28 20.13
CA THR A 76 -50.82 -15.06 20.34
C THR A 76 -51.05 -15.48 21.82
N PRO A 77 -51.91 -14.84 22.66
CA PRO A 77 -53.35 -15.09 22.58
C PRO A 77 -54.27 -13.89 22.90
N PRO A 78 -55.38 -13.68 22.14
CA PRO A 78 -56.54 -13.00 22.71
C PRO A 78 -57.27 -13.97 23.64
N LEU A 79 -57.39 -13.56 24.91
CA LEU A 79 -58.33 -14.11 25.88
C LEU A 79 -59.46 -13.07 26.02
N ASP A 80 -60.51 -13.23 25.22
CA ASP A 80 -61.96 -13.02 25.48
C ASP A 80 -62.73 -13.07 24.14
#